data_AF-A0A351FQ27-F1
#
_entry.id   AF-A0A351FQ27-F1
#
_cell.length_a   1.000
_cell.length_b   1.000
_cell.length_c   1.000
_cell.angle_alpha   90.00
_cell.angle_beta   90.00
_cell.angle_gamma   90.00
#
_symmetry.space_group_name_H-M   'P 1'
#
loop_
_entity.id
_entity.type
_entity.pdbx_description
1 polymer ?
#
loop_
_entity_poly.entity_id
_entity_poly.type
_entity_poly.pdbx_seq_one_letter_code
_entity_poly.pdbx_strand_id
1 'polypeptide(L)'
;MPTTINGIGTTYFGKKNVESYSSACESCGQVTTLSDYETGYYICILFIPVIPLGRRMILGQCAMCTRHRVMPLKEWETIKEESLSQGIDQLSSNVDDSNKALELLGTYTAFKQYDEAKQLALATGKSHPGNYDVQLALGGWFEEMSMAQEADECFQRCLNIDFDCPSSKRIRCITHLEQQQLTEGEAIALELFAQDPVSQIGPMLMLVTAFESHGQDAQAYKTYQRIVAGVPEIKEDKEFCKPIRKLEKKLGVTESIVPKRGFFGLFG
;
A
#
# COMPACT_ATOMS: atom_id res chain seq x y z
N MET A 1 -14.03 19.10 11.93
CA MET A 1 -12.83 19.96 11.88
C MET A 1 -13.01 21.12 12.83
N PRO A 2 -11.94 21.63 13.46
CA PRO A 2 -11.99 22.89 14.17
C PRO A 2 -12.33 24.02 13.21
N THR A 3 -13.10 24.99 13.67
CA THR A 3 -13.53 26.16 12.90
C THR A 3 -13.40 27.41 13.76
N THR A 4 -12.95 28.50 13.15
CA THR A 4 -12.86 29.82 13.78
C THR A 4 -13.58 30.86 12.92
N ILE A 5 -14.32 31.77 13.54
CA ILE A 5 -14.98 32.91 12.90
C ILE A 5 -14.55 34.15 13.66
N ASN A 6 -13.95 35.12 12.95
CA ASN A 6 -13.39 36.34 13.56
C ASN A 6 -12.44 36.07 14.74
N GLY A 7 -11.66 34.98 14.64
CA GLY A 7 -10.69 34.58 15.66
C GLY A 7 -11.28 33.87 16.88
N ILE A 8 -12.60 33.69 16.95
CA ILE A 8 -13.28 32.94 18.02
C ILE A 8 -13.72 31.59 17.47
N GLY A 9 -13.41 30.51 18.17
CA GLY A 9 -13.84 29.17 17.79
C GLY A 9 -12.99 28.08 18.43
N THR A 10 -12.67 27.04 17.67
CA THR A 10 -11.78 25.97 18.15
C THR A 10 -10.65 25.71 17.17
N THR A 11 -9.52 25.24 17.70
CA THR A 11 -8.33 24.89 16.89
C THR A 11 -7.59 23.69 17.48
N TYR A 12 -6.75 23.08 16.66
CA TYR A 12 -5.73 22.15 17.12
C TYR A 12 -4.43 22.90 17.38
N PHE A 13 -3.70 22.49 18.41
CA PHE A 13 -2.42 23.10 18.75
C PHE A 13 -1.40 22.06 19.19
N GLY A 14 -0.20 22.15 18.61
CA GLY A 14 0.88 21.19 18.79
C GLY A 14 0.64 19.86 18.08
N LYS A 15 1.71 19.22 17.62
CA LYS A 15 1.67 17.83 17.12
C LYS A 15 2.70 17.01 17.90
N LYS A 16 2.33 15.79 18.28
CA LYS A 16 3.20 14.79 18.91
C LYS A 16 2.99 13.45 18.24
N ASN A 17 3.99 12.57 18.32
CA ASN A 17 3.96 11.22 17.75
C ASN A 17 3.47 11.25 16.30
N VAL A 18 4.09 12.12 15.50
CA VAL A 18 3.70 12.31 14.11
C VAL A 18 4.24 11.16 13.30
N GLU A 19 3.34 10.46 12.65
CA GLU A 19 3.67 9.44 11.68
C GLU A 19 3.12 9.84 10.33
N SER A 20 3.85 9.51 9.27
CA SER A 20 3.48 9.86 7.91
C SER A 20 3.68 8.67 6.98
N TYR A 21 2.73 8.46 6.09
CA TYR A 21 2.69 7.35 5.14
C TYR A 21 2.07 7.79 3.82
N SER A 22 2.39 7.10 2.73
CA SER A 22 1.84 7.40 1.40
C SER A 22 0.62 6.52 1.16
N SER A 23 -0.55 7.13 0.91
CA SER A 23 -1.76 6.39 0.56
C SER A 23 -2.76 7.29 -0.18
N ALA A 24 -3.79 6.68 -0.77
CA ALA A 24 -4.89 7.41 -1.38
C ALA A 24 -5.78 8.04 -0.30
N CYS A 25 -6.01 9.34 -0.39
CA CYS A 25 -6.93 10.02 0.53
C CYS A 25 -8.38 9.64 0.23
N GLU A 26 -9.10 9.09 1.22
CA GLU A 26 -10.51 8.72 1.09
C GLU A 26 -11.45 9.89 0.71
N SER A 27 -11.03 11.13 0.98
CA SER A 27 -11.86 12.31 0.69
C SER A 27 -11.64 12.93 -0.67
N CYS A 28 -10.41 12.94 -1.19
CA CYS A 28 -10.09 13.57 -2.48
C CYS A 28 -9.53 12.61 -3.53
N GLY A 29 -9.32 11.34 -3.19
CA GLY A 29 -8.79 10.29 -4.05
C GLY A 29 -7.30 10.43 -4.41
N GLN A 30 -6.65 11.53 -4.05
CA GLN A 30 -5.24 11.75 -4.40
C GLN A 30 -4.33 10.85 -3.56
N VAL A 31 -3.38 10.19 -4.21
CA VAL A 31 -2.25 9.50 -3.54
C VAL A 31 -1.28 10.57 -3.07
N THR A 32 -1.12 10.68 -1.76
CA THR A 32 -0.28 11.71 -1.14
C THR A 32 0.18 11.27 0.25
N THR A 33 1.00 12.09 0.90
CA THR A 33 1.35 11.88 2.30
C THR A 33 0.14 12.12 3.19
N LEU A 34 -0.23 11.09 3.93
CA LEU A 34 -1.16 11.13 5.05
C LEU A 34 -0.38 11.17 6.35
N SER A 35 -0.91 11.86 7.36
CA SER A 35 -0.28 11.91 8.68
C SER A 35 -1.24 11.62 9.81
N ASP A 36 -0.78 10.81 10.75
CA ASP A 36 -1.43 10.54 12.03
C ASP A 36 -0.64 11.21 13.14
N TYR A 37 -1.32 11.82 14.10
CA TYR A 37 -0.63 12.48 15.22
C TYR A 37 -1.57 12.81 16.37
N GLU A 38 -0.97 12.96 17.55
CA GLU A 38 -1.65 13.48 18.73
C GLU A 38 -1.59 15.01 18.74
N THR A 39 -2.69 15.65 19.12
CA THR A 39 -2.77 17.11 19.20
C THR A 39 -3.61 17.56 20.40
N GLY A 40 -3.40 18.79 20.88
CA GLY A 40 -4.30 19.43 21.82
C GLY A 40 -5.44 20.13 21.09
N TYR A 41 -6.65 20.08 21.65
CA TYR A 41 -7.84 20.76 21.12
C TYR A 41 -8.21 21.90 22.07
N TYR A 42 -8.37 23.11 21.52
CA TYR A 42 -8.52 24.34 22.31
C TYR A 42 -9.66 25.20 21.81
N ILE A 43 -10.30 25.94 22.73
CA ILE A 43 -11.02 27.17 22.37
C ILE A 43 -9.99 28.22 22.01
N CYS A 44 -10.28 28.92 20.92
CA CYS A 44 -9.46 29.95 20.34
C CYS A 44 -10.16 31.30 20.48
N ILE A 45 -9.44 32.34 20.92
CA ILE A 45 -9.89 33.74 20.96
C ILE A 45 -8.80 34.59 20.30
N LEU A 46 -9.18 35.43 19.33
CA LEU A 46 -8.25 36.18 18.48
C LEU A 46 -7.13 35.30 17.89
N PHE A 47 -7.48 34.09 17.44
CA PHE A 47 -6.53 33.09 16.89
C PHE A 47 -5.48 32.54 17.87
N ILE A 48 -5.58 32.89 19.16
CA ILE A 48 -4.73 32.35 20.22
C ILE A 48 -5.46 31.18 20.88
N PRO A 49 -4.86 29.98 21.01
CA PRO A 49 -5.45 28.88 21.78
C PRO A 49 -5.39 29.21 23.27
N VAL A 50 -6.54 29.46 23.89
CA VAL A 50 -6.62 29.97 25.28
C VAL A 50 -7.08 28.88 26.25
N ILE A 51 -8.15 28.14 25.93
CA ILE A 51 -8.76 27.19 26.86
C ILE A 51 -8.60 25.76 26.31
N PRO A 52 -7.85 24.88 26.98
CA PRO A 52 -7.74 23.48 26.57
C PRO A 52 -9.07 22.75 26.77
N LEU A 53 -9.53 22.07 25.72
CA LEU A 53 -10.72 21.20 25.73
C LEU A 53 -10.36 19.72 25.81
N GLY A 54 -9.09 19.36 25.59
CA GLY A 54 -8.60 17.99 25.71
C GLY A 54 -7.55 17.64 24.65
N ARG A 55 -7.22 16.35 24.56
CA ARG A 55 -6.30 15.81 23.55
C ARG A 55 -7.07 14.99 22.52
N ARG A 56 -6.62 15.02 21.27
CA ARG A 56 -7.21 14.34 20.13
C ARG A 56 -6.17 13.51 19.40
N MET A 57 -6.59 12.37 18.88
CA MET A 57 -5.87 11.62 17.86
C MET A 57 -6.39 12.03 16.49
N ILE A 58 -5.49 12.48 15.61
CA ILE A 58 -5.77 12.76 14.20
C ILE A 58 -5.32 11.56 13.39
N LEU A 59 -6.19 11.09 12.50
CA LEU A 59 -5.96 9.94 11.63
C LEU A 59 -6.15 10.35 10.17
N GLY A 60 -5.14 10.07 9.35
CA GLY A 60 -5.14 10.23 7.91
C GLY A 60 -5.22 11.67 7.44
N GLN A 61 -4.52 12.61 8.10
CA GLN A 61 -4.48 14.00 7.62
C GLN A 61 -3.83 14.09 6.26
N CYS A 62 -4.64 14.37 5.25
CA CYS A 62 -4.19 14.51 3.87
C CYS A 62 -3.39 15.81 3.65
N ALA A 63 -2.18 15.70 3.13
CA ALA A 63 -1.35 16.87 2.79
C ALA A 63 -1.98 17.76 1.68
N MET A 64 -2.85 17.20 0.83
CA MET A 64 -3.48 17.94 -0.27
C MET A 64 -4.78 18.66 0.13
N CYS A 65 -5.70 17.95 0.80
CA CYS A 65 -7.02 18.50 1.11
C CYS A 65 -7.25 18.77 2.61
N THR A 66 -6.29 18.42 3.48
CA THR A 66 -6.30 18.61 4.95
C THR A 66 -7.39 17.85 5.71
N ARG A 67 -8.28 17.12 5.01
CA ARG A 67 -9.28 16.24 5.62
C ARG A 67 -8.63 15.10 6.39
N HIS A 68 -9.28 14.73 7.49
CA HIS A 68 -8.82 13.74 8.46
C HIS A 68 -10.00 13.24 9.29
N ARG A 69 -9.84 12.07 9.90
CA ARG A 69 -10.68 11.59 11.00
C ARG A 69 -10.08 12.04 12.33
N VAL A 70 -10.92 12.15 13.35
CA VAL A 70 -10.49 12.61 14.68
C VAL A 70 -11.29 11.91 15.78
N MET A 71 -10.63 11.59 16.88
CA MET A 71 -11.28 11.10 18.10
C MET A 71 -10.57 11.61 19.37
N PRO A 72 -11.23 11.60 20.55
CA PRO A 72 -10.55 11.80 21.83
C PRO A 72 -9.35 10.87 21.99
N LEU A 73 -8.23 11.38 22.48
CA LEU A 73 -7.02 10.56 22.64
C LEU A 73 -7.24 9.39 23.62
N LYS A 74 -7.96 9.62 24.71
CA LYS A 74 -8.27 8.57 25.68
C LYS A 74 -9.10 7.43 25.08
N GLU A 75 -10.05 7.77 24.21
CA GLU A 75 -10.88 6.78 23.50
C GLU A 75 -10.04 5.95 22.53
N TRP A 76 -9.12 6.60 21.79
CA TRP A 76 -8.15 5.91 20.94
C TRP A 76 -7.26 4.94 21.73
N GLU A 77 -6.74 5.39 22.88
CA GLU A 77 -5.90 4.57 23.76
C GLU A 77 -6.67 3.34 24.28
N THR A 78 -7.93 3.51 24.70
CA THR A 78 -8.79 2.41 25.13
C THR A 78 -9.05 1.42 23.99
N ILE A 79 -9.44 1.88 22.80
CA ILE A 79 -9.68 1.00 21.64
C ILE A 79 -8.42 0.21 21.30
N LYS A 80 -7.25 0.85 21.33
CA LYS A 80 -5.97 0.19 21.09
C LYS A 80 -5.70 -0.89 22.14
N GLU A 81 -5.81 -0.57 23.42
CA GLU A 81 -5.55 -1.51 24.52
C GLU A 81 -6.52 -2.71 24.49
N GLU A 82 -7.82 -2.46 24.28
CA GLU A 82 -8.84 -3.51 24.17
C GLU A 82 -8.60 -4.41 22.96
N SER A 83 -8.30 -3.84 21.79
CA SER A 83 -8.06 -4.62 20.56
C SER A 83 -6.81 -5.50 20.68
N LEU A 84 -5.73 -4.95 21.25
CA LEU A 84 -4.48 -5.68 21.45
C LEU A 84 -4.63 -6.78 22.51
N SER A 85 -5.23 -6.47 23.66
CA SER A 85 -5.47 -7.48 24.71
C SER A 85 -6.36 -8.62 24.21
N GLN A 86 -7.45 -8.30 23.49
CA GLN A 86 -8.30 -9.31 22.88
C GLN A 86 -7.54 -10.21 21.90
N GLY A 87 -6.70 -9.64 21.04
CA GLY A 87 -5.89 -10.41 20.09
C GLY A 87 -4.87 -11.32 20.79
N ILE A 88 -4.21 -10.81 21.84
CA ILE A 88 -3.28 -11.59 22.67
C ILE A 88 -4.00 -12.73 23.39
N ASP A 89 -5.16 -12.46 23.98
CA ASP A 89 -5.97 -13.48 24.69
C ASP A 89 -6.45 -14.57 23.73
N GLN A 90 -6.87 -14.21 22.53
CA GLN A 90 -7.28 -15.17 21.50
C GLN A 90 -6.12 -16.06 21.06
N LEU A 91 -4.94 -15.49 20.80
CA LEU A 91 -3.77 -16.27 20.43
C LEU A 91 -3.25 -17.12 21.60
N SER A 92 -3.25 -16.61 22.83
CA SER A 92 -2.78 -17.37 24.00
C SER A 92 -3.67 -18.58 24.32
N SER A 93 -4.96 -18.53 23.97
CA SER A 93 -5.89 -19.65 24.11
C SER A 93 -5.59 -20.80 23.14
N ASN A 94 -4.96 -20.51 21.99
CA ASN A 94 -4.47 -21.51 21.06
C ASN A 94 -3.26 -20.95 20.29
N VAL A 95 -2.06 -21.15 20.85
CA VAL A 95 -0.81 -20.54 20.34
C VAL A 95 -0.44 -21.03 18.93
N ASP A 96 -0.92 -22.20 18.54
CA ASP A 96 -0.67 -22.78 17.21
C ASP A 96 -1.70 -22.32 16.16
N ASP A 97 -2.67 -21.46 16.53
CA ASP A 97 -3.63 -20.90 15.57
C ASP A 97 -2.98 -19.77 14.76
N SER A 98 -2.45 -20.15 13.60
CA SER A 98 -1.79 -19.21 12.70
C SER A 98 -2.72 -18.11 12.17
N ASN A 99 -4.04 -18.34 12.09
CA ASN A 99 -4.98 -17.30 11.66
C ASN A 99 -5.07 -16.21 12.74
N LYS A 100 -5.13 -16.61 14.02
CA LYS A 100 -5.10 -15.67 15.15
C LYS A 100 -3.79 -14.90 15.24
N ALA A 101 -2.67 -15.55 14.93
CA ALA A 101 -1.39 -14.86 14.84
C ALA A 101 -1.38 -13.80 13.72
N LEU A 102 -1.92 -14.10 12.54
CA LEU A 102 -2.00 -13.13 11.43
C LEU A 102 -3.00 -12.00 11.70
N GLU A 103 -4.14 -12.27 12.36
CA GLU A 103 -5.10 -11.24 12.80
C GLU A 103 -4.45 -10.27 13.80
N LEU A 104 -3.70 -10.81 14.78
CA LEU A 104 -2.97 -9.99 15.76
C LEU A 104 -1.82 -9.21 15.09
N LEU A 105 -1.13 -9.79 14.11
CA LEU A 105 -0.13 -9.08 13.30
C LEU A 105 -0.73 -7.87 12.60
N GLY A 106 -1.89 -8.04 11.96
CA GLY A 106 -2.64 -6.94 11.36
C GLY A 106 -3.05 -5.87 12.38
N THR A 107 -3.44 -6.29 13.58
CA THR A 107 -3.83 -5.38 14.68
C THR A 107 -2.64 -4.57 15.19
N TYR A 108 -1.49 -5.21 15.45
CA TYR A 108 -0.26 -4.50 15.80
C TYR A 108 0.14 -3.50 14.72
N THR A 109 0.05 -3.89 13.43
CA THR A 109 0.37 -3.01 12.30
C THR A 109 -0.56 -1.80 12.25
N ALA A 110 -1.88 -2.00 12.40
CA ALA A 110 -2.87 -0.91 12.39
C ALA A 110 -2.64 0.11 13.51
N PHE A 111 -2.15 -0.34 14.68
CA PHE A 111 -1.77 0.52 15.80
C PHE A 111 -0.28 0.88 15.83
N LYS A 112 0.45 0.62 14.74
CA LYS A 112 1.87 0.98 14.54
C LYS A 112 2.81 0.43 15.62
N GLN A 113 2.45 -0.70 16.20
CA GLN A 113 3.28 -1.46 17.11
C GLN A 113 4.23 -2.36 16.30
N TYR A 114 5.12 -1.73 15.53
CA TYR A 114 5.92 -2.43 14.51
C TYR A 114 6.96 -3.39 15.09
N ASP A 115 7.50 -3.09 16.27
CA ASP A 115 8.45 -3.97 16.94
C ASP A 115 7.77 -5.27 17.41
N GLU A 116 6.59 -5.16 18.01
CA GLU A 116 5.76 -6.29 18.42
C GLU A 116 5.25 -7.07 17.20
N ALA A 117 4.81 -6.37 16.16
CA ALA A 117 4.40 -6.96 14.89
C ALA A 117 5.54 -7.81 14.29
N LYS A 118 6.76 -7.25 14.21
CA LYS A 118 7.94 -7.95 13.71
C LYS A 118 8.26 -9.19 14.54
N GLN A 119 8.23 -9.09 15.86
CA GLN A 119 8.48 -10.23 16.74
C GLN A 119 7.46 -11.35 16.53
N LEU A 120 6.18 -10.99 16.43
CA LEU A 120 5.09 -11.93 16.18
C LEU A 120 5.23 -12.59 14.79
N ALA A 121 5.51 -11.80 13.74
CA ALA A 121 5.72 -12.30 12.38
C ALA A 121 6.87 -13.32 12.33
N LEU A 122 8.01 -12.99 12.95
CA LEU A 122 9.16 -13.89 13.02
C LEU A 122 8.86 -15.18 13.80
N ALA A 123 8.15 -15.08 14.92
CA ALA A 123 7.77 -16.24 15.72
C ALA A 123 6.80 -17.15 14.96
N THR A 124 5.76 -16.56 14.35
CA THR A 124 4.74 -17.26 13.56
C THR A 124 5.35 -17.96 12.35
N GLY A 125 6.25 -17.28 11.63
CA GLY A 125 6.95 -17.86 10.49
C GLY A 125 7.83 -19.05 10.88
N LYS A 126 8.43 -19.03 12.07
CA LYS A 126 9.24 -20.13 12.61
C LYS A 126 8.42 -21.30 13.13
N SER A 127 7.24 -21.06 13.70
CA SER A 127 6.35 -22.14 14.18
C SER A 127 5.58 -22.82 13.06
N HIS A 128 5.35 -22.12 11.94
CA HIS A 128 4.61 -22.65 10.78
C HIS A 128 5.44 -22.66 9.48
N PRO A 129 6.63 -23.29 9.44
CA PRO A 129 7.52 -23.21 8.28
C PRO A 129 6.96 -23.91 7.03
N GLY A 130 6.05 -24.87 7.21
CA GLY A 130 5.41 -25.64 6.14
C GLY A 130 3.98 -25.19 5.79
N ASN A 131 3.48 -24.11 6.40
CA ASN A 131 2.16 -23.58 6.08
C ASN A 131 2.28 -22.52 4.97
N TYR A 132 1.82 -22.87 3.76
CA TYR A 132 1.93 -22.02 2.59
C TYR A 132 1.30 -20.64 2.79
N ASP A 133 0.04 -20.60 3.23
CA ASP A 133 -0.72 -19.35 3.37
C ASP A 133 -0.09 -18.43 4.42
N VAL A 134 0.44 -18.99 5.51
CA VAL A 134 1.17 -18.24 6.53
C VAL A 134 2.45 -17.65 5.97
N GLN A 135 3.27 -18.45 5.28
CA GLN A 135 4.51 -17.94 4.70
C GLN A 135 4.22 -16.88 3.62
N LEU A 136 3.17 -17.04 2.82
CA LEU A 136 2.78 -16.06 1.82
C LEU A 136 2.33 -14.75 2.47
N ALA A 137 1.48 -14.82 3.50
CA ALA A 137 0.99 -13.65 4.22
C ALA A 137 2.13 -12.90 4.93
N LEU A 138 3.04 -13.62 5.59
CA LEU A 138 4.21 -13.03 6.24
C LEU A 138 5.18 -12.43 5.23
N GLY A 139 5.40 -13.09 4.08
CA GLY A 139 6.23 -12.56 3.00
C GLY A 139 5.71 -11.21 2.49
N GLY A 140 4.40 -11.12 2.21
CA GLY A 140 3.77 -9.87 1.81
C GLY A 140 3.85 -8.78 2.88
N TRP A 141 3.66 -9.14 4.16
CA TRP A 141 3.80 -8.19 5.27
C TRP A 141 5.25 -7.67 5.40
N PHE A 142 6.26 -8.54 5.32
CA PHE A 142 7.66 -8.13 5.36
C PHE A 142 8.03 -7.23 4.17
N GLU A 143 7.50 -7.49 2.97
CA GLU A 143 7.66 -6.63 1.80
C GLU A 143 7.08 -5.23 2.06
N GLU A 144 5.86 -5.13 2.59
CA GLU A 144 5.22 -3.86 2.96
C GLU A 144 6.06 -3.07 3.98
N MET A 145 6.70 -3.78 4.93
CA MET A 145 7.60 -3.19 5.93
C MET A 145 9.02 -2.92 5.38
N SER A 146 9.28 -3.10 4.09
CA SER A 146 10.60 -2.94 3.45
C SER A 146 11.69 -3.85 4.03
N MET A 147 11.30 -5.03 4.53
CA MET A 147 12.18 -6.05 5.11
C MET A 147 12.46 -7.16 4.10
N ALA A 148 13.25 -6.83 3.08
CA ALA A 148 13.45 -7.68 1.90
C ALA A 148 14.00 -9.08 2.23
N GLN A 149 14.94 -9.18 3.18
CA GLN A 149 15.54 -10.48 3.53
C GLN A 149 14.49 -11.43 4.15
N GLU A 150 13.72 -10.95 5.12
CA GLU A 150 12.69 -11.75 5.76
C GLU A 150 11.55 -12.12 4.79
N ALA A 151 11.20 -11.22 3.86
CA ALA A 151 10.25 -11.50 2.79
C ALA A 151 10.73 -12.63 1.87
N ASP A 152 11.97 -12.54 1.39
CA ASP A 152 12.60 -13.54 0.52
C ASP A 152 12.61 -14.92 1.19
N GLU A 153 12.97 -15.00 2.47
CA GLU A 153 12.96 -16.26 3.22
C GLU A 153 11.56 -16.90 3.27
N CYS A 154 10.52 -16.10 3.45
CA CYS A 154 9.14 -16.57 3.46
C CYS A 154 8.69 -17.04 2.06
N PHE A 155 9.02 -16.28 1.02
CA PHE A 155 8.71 -16.66 -0.36
C PHE A 155 9.46 -17.91 -0.82
N GLN A 156 10.73 -18.08 -0.43
CA GLN A 156 11.48 -19.32 -0.70
C GLN A 156 10.81 -20.53 -0.04
N ARG A 157 10.28 -20.40 1.19
CA ARG A 157 9.50 -21.48 1.80
C ARG A 157 8.22 -21.78 1.02
N CYS A 158 7.51 -20.77 0.53
CA CYS A 158 6.35 -20.96 -0.34
C CYS A 158 6.71 -21.79 -1.59
N LEU A 159 7.80 -21.42 -2.27
CA LEU A 159 8.28 -22.12 -3.46
C LEU A 159 8.71 -23.58 -3.19
N ASN A 160 9.20 -23.85 -1.99
CA ASN A 160 9.56 -25.21 -1.56
C ASN A 160 8.34 -26.08 -1.21
N ILE A 161 7.23 -25.47 -0.77
CA ILE A 161 6.00 -26.18 -0.41
C ILE A 161 5.19 -26.51 -1.66
N ASP A 162 4.90 -25.50 -2.49
CA ASP A 162 4.18 -25.65 -3.75
C ASP A 162 4.75 -24.68 -4.78
N PHE A 163 5.45 -25.22 -5.77
CA PHE A 163 6.15 -24.44 -6.79
C PHE A 163 5.25 -23.95 -7.94
N ASP A 164 4.10 -24.60 -8.16
CA ASP A 164 3.29 -24.41 -9.38
C ASP A 164 1.93 -23.76 -9.14
N CYS A 165 1.54 -23.55 -7.88
CA CYS A 165 0.33 -22.78 -7.59
C CYS A 165 0.45 -21.32 -8.09
N PRO A 166 -0.69 -20.62 -8.34
CA PRO A 166 -0.68 -19.27 -8.92
C PRO A 166 0.15 -18.25 -8.15
N SER A 167 0.10 -18.26 -6.82
CA SER A 167 0.87 -17.36 -5.97
C SER A 167 2.38 -17.61 -6.07
N SER A 168 2.80 -18.88 -6.14
CA SER A 168 4.21 -19.24 -6.34
C SER A 168 4.72 -18.90 -7.74
N LYS A 169 3.88 -19.05 -8.77
CA LYS A 169 4.19 -18.54 -10.11
C LYS A 169 4.40 -17.03 -10.09
N ARG A 170 3.57 -16.28 -9.35
CA ARG A 170 3.74 -14.83 -9.20
C ARG A 170 5.04 -14.48 -8.49
N ILE A 171 5.37 -15.15 -7.39
CA ILE A 171 6.66 -14.98 -6.68
C ILE A 171 7.82 -15.18 -7.67
N ARG A 172 7.84 -16.30 -8.40
CA ARG A 172 8.88 -16.60 -9.41
C ARG A 172 8.95 -15.54 -10.49
N CYS A 173 7.81 -15.09 -11.00
CA CYS A 173 7.73 -14.04 -12.01
C CYS A 173 8.45 -12.78 -11.53
N ILE A 174 8.11 -12.32 -10.31
CA ILE A 174 8.71 -11.13 -9.71
C ILE A 174 10.22 -11.33 -9.53
N THR A 175 10.63 -12.45 -8.93
CA THR A 175 12.05 -12.78 -8.74
C THR A 175 12.83 -12.79 -10.06
N HIS A 176 12.30 -13.40 -11.13
CA HIS A 176 12.95 -13.40 -12.44
C HIS A 176 13.09 -11.97 -13.02
N LEU A 177 12.06 -11.15 -12.89
CA LEU A 177 12.08 -9.77 -13.39
C LEU A 177 13.07 -8.89 -12.62
N GLU A 178 13.15 -9.04 -11.30
CA GLU A 178 14.12 -8.34 -10.45
C GLU A 178 15.57 -8.77 -10.75
N GLN A 179 15.78 -10.05 -11.04
CA GLN A 179 17.07 -10.62 -11.45
C GLN A 179 17.41 -10.34 -12.92
N GLN A 180 16.60 -9.54 -13.64
CA GLN A 180 16.76 -9.21 -15.06
C GLN A 180 16.76 -10.44 -15.99
N GLN A 181 16.17 -11.54 -15.54
CA GLN A 181 15.92 -12.75 -16.34
C GLN A 181 14.63 -12.55 -17.15
N LEU A 182 14.73 -11.65 -18.14
CA LEU A 182 13.57 -11.13 -18.89
C LEU A 182 12.77 -12.22 -19.61
N THR A 183 13.43 -13.23 -20.16
CA THR A 183 12.75 -14.28 -20.96
C THR A 183 11.82 -15.12 -20.10
N GLU A 184 12.33 -15.59 -18.95
CA GLU A 184 11.58 -16.39 -17.99
C GLU A 184 10.51 -15.55 -17.30
N GLY A 185 10.84 -14.33 -16.90
CA GLY A 185 9.90 -13.37 -16.31
C GLY A 185 8.76 -13.00 -17.25
N GLU A 186 9.05 -12.73 -18.53
CA GLU A 186 8.02 -12.43 -19.55
C GLU A 186 7.05 -13.61 -19.72
N ALA A 187 7.57 -14.83 -19.87
CA ALA A 187 6.73 -16.00 -20.09
C ALA A 187 5.70 -16.18 -18.96
N ILE A 188 6.14 -16.08 -17.70
CA ILE A 188 5.27 -16.24 -16.53
C ILE A 188 4.32 -15.04 -16.38
N ALA A 189 4.81 -13.81 -16.58
CA ALA A 189 3.97 -12.60 -16.49
C ALA A 189 2.80 -12.67 -17.48
N LEU A 190 3.07 -13.09 -18.72
CA LEU A 190 2.06 -13.24 -19.75
C LEU A 190 1.07 -14.37 -19.45
N GLU A 191 1.54 -15.50 -18.90
CA GLU A 191 0.69 -16.61 -18.48
C GLU A 191 -0.28 -16.17 -17.37
N LEU A 192 0.23 -15.52 -16.32
CA LEU A 192 -0.56 -15.02 -15.20
C LEU A 192 -1.57 -13.97 -15.66
N PHE A 193 -1.14 -13.00 -16.48
CA PHE A 193 -2.01 -11.94 -16.99
C PHE A 193 -3.12 -12.48 -17.89
N ALA A 194 -2.89 -13.55 -18.64
CA ALA A 194 -3.93 -14.18 -19.45
C ALA A 194 -5.05 -14.83 -18.60
N GLN A 195 -4.75 -15.24 -17.37
CA GLN A 195 -5.72 -15.88 -16.46
C GLN A 195 -6.54 -14.85 -15.69
N ASP A 196 -5.90 -13.81 -15.16
CA ASP A 196 -6.55 -12.72 -14.44
C ASP A 196 -5.87 -11.38 -14.75
N PRO A 197 -6.30 -10.68 -15.81
CA PRO A 197 -5.68 -9.43 -16.23
C PRO A 197 -5.64 -8.37 -15.13
N VAL A 198 -6.72 -8.21 -14.35
CA VAL A 198 -6.86 -7.12 -13.37
C VAL A 198 -5.92 -7.34 -12.19
N SER A 199 -5.90 -8.55 -11.62
CA SER A 199 -5.04 -8.85 -10.46
C SER A 199 -3.55 -8.93 -10.81
N GLN A 200 -3.22 -9.15 -12.08
CA GLN A 200 -1.86 -9.37 -12.57
C GLN A 200 -1.28 -8.18 -13.36
N ILE A 201 -1.87 -6.98 -13.24
CA ILE A 201 -1.28 -5.75 -13.81
C ILE A 201 0.14 -5.50 -13.23
N GLY A 202 0.35 -5.78 -11.94
CA GLY A 202 1.63 -5.53 -11.25
C GLY A 202 2.84 -6.17 -11.94
N PRO A 203 2.89 -7.51 -12.11
CA PRO A 203 3.97 -8.18 -12.84
C PRO A 203 4.17 -7.66 -14.28
N MET A 204 3.08 -7.29 -14.98
CA MET A 204 3.17 -6.72 -16.32
C MET A 204 3.83 -5.32 -16.33
N LEU A 205 3.55 -4.49 -15.32
CA LEU A 205 4.23 -3.21 -15.14
C LEU A 205 5.71 -3.38 -14.79
N MET A 206 6.05 -4.38 -13.96
CA MET A 206 7.46 -4.71 -13.69
C MET A 206 8.18 -5.15 -14.97
N LEU A 207 7.53 -5.94 -15.81
CA LEU A 207 8.06 -6.34 -17.12
C LEU A 207 8.29 -5.13 -18.04
N VAL A 208 7.36 -4.17 -18.07
CA VAL A 208 7.56 -2.89 -18.79
C VAL A 208 8.81 -2.18 -18.28
N THR A 209 8.95 -2.00 -16.96
CA THR A 209 10.12 -1.33 -16.36
C THR A 209 11.41 -2.06 -16.71
N ALA A 210 11.39 -3.39 -16.72
CA ALA A 210 12.54 -4.21 -17.06
C ALA A 210 12.92 -4.09 -18.55
N PHE A 211 11.95 -3.99 -19.47
CA PHE A 211 12.21 -3.70 -20.87
C PHE A 211 12.75 -2.29 -21.11
N GLU A 212 12.17 -1.28 -20.44
CA GLU A 212 12.63 0.11 -20.55
C GLU A 212 14.09 0.27 -20.06
N SER A 213 14.47 -0.40 -18.96
CA SER A 213 15.85 -0.35 -18.43
C SER A 213 16.88 -0.97 -19.38
N HIS A 214 16.47 -1.90 -20.24
CA HIS A 214 17.30 -2.52 -21.29
C HIS A 214 17.21 -1.80 -22.63
N GLY A 215 16.52 -0.66 -22.72
CA GLY A 215 16.31 0.08 -23.97
C GLY A 215 15.41 -0.63 -24.98
N GLN A 216 14.64 -1.64 -24.54
CA GLN A 216 13.72 -2.41 -25.36
C GLN A 216 12.34 -1.74 -25.44
N ASP A 217 12.33 -0.49 -25.91
CA ASP A 217 11.13 0.37 -25.95
C ASP A 217 9.96 -0.26 -26.72
N ALA A 218 10.24 -0.99 -27.80
CA ALA A 218 9.21 -1.63 -28.62
C ALA A 218 8.51 -2.76 -27.85
N GLN A 219 9.25 -3.54 -27.07
CA GLN A 219 8.73 -4.59 -26.20
C GLN A 219 7.93 -3.98 -25.05
N ALA A 220 8.47 -2.95 -24.39
CA ALA A 220 7.74 -2.20 -23.36
C ALA A 220 6.39 -1.67 -23.89
N TYR A 221 6.38 -1.09 -25.10
CA TYR A 221 5.15 -0.60 -25.73
C TYR A 221 4.18 -1.74 -26.03
N LYS A 222 4.66 -2.86 -26.57
CA LYS A 222 3.83 -4.06 -26.80
C LYS A 222 3.22 -4.58 -25.50
N THR A 223 3.94 -4.53 -24.39
CA THR A 223 3.41 -4.92 -23.07
C THR A 223 2.32 -3.95 -22.61
N TYR A 224 2.49 -2.63 -22.77
CA TYR A 224 1.42 -1.66 -22.54
C TYR A 224 0.17 -1.92 -23.39
N GLN A 225 0.34 -2.29 -24.66
CA GLN A 225 -0.78 -2.67 -25.54
C GLN A 225 -1.57 -3.85 -24.96
N ARG A 226 -0.87 -4.88 -24.46
CA ARG A 226 -1.51 -6.02 -23.80
C ARG A 226 -2.26 -5.61 -22.53
N ILE A 227 -1.67 -4.75 -21.70
CA ILE A 227 -2.31 -4.24 -20.47
C ILE A 227 -3.61 -3.50 -20.82
N VAL A 228 -3.56 -2.55 -21.76
CA VAL A 228 -4.73 -1.77 -22.18
C VAL A 228 -5.82 -2.63 -22.82
N ALA A 229 -5.44 -3.70 -23.53
CA ALA A 229 -6.39 -4.64 -24.11
C ALA A 229 -7.05 -5.53 -23.03
N GLY A 230 -6.30 -5.98 -22.03
CA GLY A 230 -6.80 -6.83 -20.94
C GLY A 230 -7.57 -6.07 -19.85
N VAL A 231 -7.25 -4.79 -19.65
CA VAL A 231 -7.90 -3.93 -18.64
C VAL A 231 -8.22 -2.56 -19.26
N PRO A 232 -9.27 -2.44 -20.08
CA PRO A 232 -9.58 -1.20 -20.80
C PRO A 232 -9.81 0.02 -19.88
N GLU A 233 -10.33 -0.19 -18.67
CA GLU A 233 -10.63 0.83 -17.67
C GLU A 233 -9.36 1.55 -17.17
N ILE A 234 -8.20 0.92 -17.27
CA ILE A 234 -6.91 1.52 -16.84
C ILE A 234 -6.58 2.81 -17.60
N LYS A 235 -7.22 3.04 -18.75
CA LYS A 235 -7.09 4.28 -19.54
C LYS A 235 -7.66 5.51 -18.84
N GLU A 236 -8.45 5.34 -17.78
CA GLU A 236 -8.94 6.44 -16.96
C GLU A 236 -7.86 6.99 -16.03
N ASP A 237 -6.84 6.18 -15.70
CA ASP A 237 -5.68 6.62 -14.94
C ASP A 237 -4.73 7.44 -15.82
N LYS A 238 -4.68 8.75 -15.52
CA LYS A 238 -3.84 9.71 -16.23
C LYS A 238 -2.34 9.44 -16.02
N GLU A 239 -1.94 8.97 -14.84
CA GLU A 239 -0.54 8.67 -14.53
C GLU A 239 -0.10 7.40 -15.24
N PHE A 240 -0.95 6.36 -15.33
CA PHE A 240 -0.69 5.20 -16.18
C PHE A 240 -0.54 5.58 -17.67
N CYS A 241 -1.41 6.45 -18.19
CA CYS A 241 -1.37 6.85 -19.60
C CYS A 241 -0.18 7.74 -19.98
N LYS A 242 0.49 8.38 -19.01
CA LYS A 242 1.58 9.35 -19.23
C LYS A 242 2.86 8.72 -19.81
N PRO A 243 3.44 7.63 -19.25
CA PRO A 243 4.60 6.98 -19.84
C PRO A 243 4.32 6.42 -21.24
N ILE A 244 3.12 5.90 -21.50
CA ILE A 244 2.73 5.37 -22.83
C ILE A 244 2.87 6.44 -23.91
N ARG A 245 2.33 7.65 -23.69
CA ARG A 245 2.44 8.75 -24.68
C ARG A 245 3.88 9.17 -24.94
N LYS A 246 4.75 9.12 -23.92
CA LYS A 246 6.18 9.41 -24.08
C LYS A 246 6.84 8.36 -24.97
N LEU A 247 6.49 7.09 -24.75
CA LEU A 247 7.00 5.97 -25.53
C LEU A 247 6.50 6.00 -26.98
N GLU A 248 5.22 6.28 -27.21
CA GLU A 248 4.64 6.48 -28.54
C GLU A 248 5.36 7.57 -29.34
N LYS A 249 5.64 8.71 -28.69
CA LYS A 249 6.41 9.80 -29.32
C LYS A 249 7.83 9.37 -29.67
N LYS A 250 8.49 8.60 -28.80
CA LYS A 250 9.86 8.08 -29.02
C LYS A 250 9.89 7.10 -30.19
N LEU A 251 8.87 6.25 -30.31
CA LEU A 251 8.75 5.23 -31.34
C LEU A 251 8.11 5.74 -32.65
N GLY A 252 7.63 6.99 -32.68
CA GLY A 252 6.96 7.56 -33.86
C GLY A 252 5.58 6.96 -34.14
N VAL A 253 4.89 6.44 -33.13
CA VAL A 253 3.55 5.84 -33.27
C VAL A 253 2.53 6.94 -33.59
N THR A 254 1.73 6.72 -34.64
CA THR A 254 0.74 7.70 -35.13
C THR A 254 -0.66 7.51 -34.53
N GLU A 255 -1.02 6.27 -34.18
CA GLU A 255 -2.29 5.91 -33.57
C GLU A 255 -2.07 5.49 -32.12
N SER A 256 -2.56 6.30 -31.18
CA SER A 256 -2.34 6.09 -29.75
C SER A 256 -3.29 5.05 -29.18
N ILE A 257 -2.79 4.17 -28.30
CA ILE A 257 -3.62 3.20 -27.56
C ILE A 257 -4.32 3.80 -26.35
N VAL A 258 -3.93 5.02 -25.94
CA VAL A 258 -4.53 5.74 -24.83
C VAL A 258 -5.31 6.96 -25.32
N PRO A 259 -6.31 7.44 -24.57
CA PRO A 259 -7.06 8.63 -24.97
C PRO A 259 -6.12 9.84 -25.16
N LYS A 260 -6.38 10.63 -26.21
CA LYS A 260 -5.74 11.94 -26.36
C LYS A 260 -6.05 12.76 -25.10
N ARG A 261 -5.08 13.55 -24.63
CA ARG A 261 -5.36 14.51 -23.53
C ARG A 261 -6.54 15.37 -23.97
N GLY A 262 -7.68 15.20 -23.32
CA GLY A 262 -8.82 16.10 -23.51
C GLY A 262 -8.35 17.51 -23.20
N PHE A 263 -8.67 18.46 -24.07
CA PHE A 263 -8.42 19.89 -23.88
C PHE A 263 -9.35 20.50 -22.82
N PHE A 264 -9.66 19.78 -21.74
CA PHE A 264 -10.62 20.22 -20.72
C PHE A 264 -10.02 20.09 -19.33
N GLY A 265 -9.84 21.23 -18.68
CA GLY A 265 -9.40 21.34 -17.28
C GLY A 265 -8.69 22.65 -16.95
N LEU A 266 -9.22 23.80 -17.37
CA LEU A 266 -8.82 25.13 -16.89
C LEU A 266 -9.86 25.75 -15.94
N PHE A 267 -10.93 25.03 -15.60
CA PHE A 267 -11.91 25.45 -14.61
C PHE A 267 -12.48 24.21 -13.90
N GLY A 268 -12.28 24.17 -12.58
CA GLY A 268 -12.70 23.11 -11.66
C GLY A 268 -11.99 23.28 -10.34
#